data_AF-A0A2V6BQR3-F1
#
_entry.id   AF-A0A2V6BQR3-F1
#
_cell.length_a   1.000
_cell.length_b   1.000
_cell.length_c   1.000
_cell.angle_alpha   90.00
_cell.angle_beta   90.00
_cell.angle_gamma   90.00
#
_symmetry.space_group_name_H-M   'P 1'
#
loop_
_entity.id
_entity.type
_entity.pdbx_description
1 polymer ?
#
loop_
_entity_poly.entity_id
_entity_poly.type
_entity_poly.pdbx_seq_one_letter_code
_entity_poly.pdbx_strand_id
1 'polypeptide(L)'
;MNDTTKRSILRWIHLVFTIPILGYIYGEASEVQQYASAVRFIFVPVIVLSGFWMYSGAVFAVLGVAVWLGAYLLSGVGAAILSQVALFIAWKIWLLIRARHSPVQQQ
;
A
#
# COMPACT_ATOMS: atom_id res chain seq x y z
N MET A 1 7.10 13.48 17.22
CA MET A 1 7.94 13.44 16.00
C MET A 1 7.48 14.54 15.06
N ASN A 2 8.39 15.28 14.43
CA ASN A 2 8.01 16.30 13.46
C ASN A 2 7.49 15.65 12.15
N ASP A 3 6.61 16.34 11.42
CA ASP A 3 5.97 15.77 10.23
C ASP A 3 6.93 15.51 9.06
N THR A 4 8.00 16.31 8.97
CA THR A 4 9.02 16.17 7.92
C THR A 4 9.82 14.88 8.12
N THR A 5 10.25 14.59 9.35
CA THR A 5 10.91 13.37 9.80
C THR A 5 10.00 12.18 9.61
N LYS A 6 8.71 12.28 9.96
CA LYS A 6 7.72 11.21 9.70
C LYS A 6 7.68 10.83 8.22
N ARG A 7 7.54 11.83 7.34
CA ARG A 7 7.49 11.61 5.88
C ARG A 7 8.81 11.05 5.34
N SER A 8 9.95 11.52 5.85
CA SER A 8 11.27 11.01 5.48
C SER A 8 11.41 9.53 5.84
N ILE A 9 11.05 9.15 7.08
CA ILE A 9 11.10 7.76 7.53
C ILE A 9 10.22 6.86 6.67
N LEU A 10 8.95 7.24 6.44
CA LEU A 10 8.05 6.43 5.62
C LEU A 10 8.56 6.24 4.18
N ARG A 11 9.15 7.27 3.58
CA ARG A 11 9.78 7.18 2.25
C ARG A 11 10.96 6.23 2.24
N TRP A 12 11.86 6.36 3.22
CA TRP A 12 13.02 5.48 3.33
C TRP A 12 12.60 4.02 3.51
N ILE A 13 11.61 3.75 4.36
CA ILE A 13 11.04 2.40 4.50
C ILE A 13 10.51 1.90 3.15
N HIS A 14 9.70 2.71 2.47
CA HIS A 14 9.10 2.33 1.18
C HIS A 14 10.18 1.98 0.14
N LEU A 15 11.21 2.81 0.01
CA LEU A 15 12.31 2.61 -0.94
C LEU A 15 13.16 1.38 -0.58
N VAL A 16 13.57 1.24 0.68
CA VAL A 16 14.43 0.12 1.12
C VAL A 16 13.70 -1.22 0.93
N PHE A 17 12.42 -1.30 1.29
CA PHE A 17 11.63 -2.52 1.16
C PHE A 17 11.23 -2.83 -0.28
N THR A 18 11.31 -1.85 -1.20
CA THR A 18 11.13 -2.10 -2.64
C THR A 18 12.28 -2.94 -3.21
N ILE A 19 13.50 -2.78 -2.70
CA ILE A 19 14.69 -3.46 -3.23
C ILE A 19 14.56 -5.00 -3.19
N PRO A 20 14.21 -5.65 -2.06
CA PRO A 20 13.97 -7.10 -2.03
C PRO A 20 12.87 -7.57 -2.98
N ILE A 21 11.84 -6.76 -3.22
CA ILE A 21 10.75 -7.11 -4.14
C ILE A 21 11.24 -7.10 -5.58
N LEU A 22 12.08 -6.12 -5.96
CA LEU A 22 12.72 -6.11 -7.27
C LEU A 22 13.61 -7.34 -7.45
N GLY A 23 14.37 -7.72 -6.42
CA GLY A 23 15.15 -8.97 -6.42
C GLY A 23 14.28 -10.20 -6.63
N TYR A 24 13.09 -10.25 -6.01
CA TYR A 24 12.13 -11.34 -6.22
C TYR A 24 11.53 -11.35 -7.64
N ILE A 25 11.33 -10.19 -8.26
CA ILE A 25 10.76 -10.09 -9.62
C ILE A 25 11.79 -10.51 -10.67
N TYR A 26 13.06 -10.14 -10.49
CA TYR A 26 14.12 -10.35 -11.49
C TYR A 26 15.06 -11.52 -11.19
N GLY A 27 14.98 -12.12 -10.00
CA GLY A 27 15.80 -13.26 -9.60
C GLY A 27 15.37 -14.56 -10.28
N GLU A 28 16.27 -15.54 -10.29
CA GLU A 28 16.00 -16.87 -10.85
C GLU A 28 14.92 -17.61 -10.05
N ALA A 29 14.04 -18.36 -10.76
CA ALA A 29 12.90 -19.05 -10.14
C ALA A 29 13.30 -19.98 -8.97
N SER A 30 14.41 -20.69 -9.11
CA SER A 30 14.99 -21.58 -8.09
C SER A 30 15.41 -20.84 -6.83
N GLU A 31 15.94 -19.62 -6.98
CA GLU A 31 16.43 -18.81 -5.88
C GLU A 31 15.28 -18.06 -5.19
N VAL A 32 14.30 -17.58 -5.95
CA VAL A 32 13.22 -16.71 -5.42
C VAL A 32 12.14 -17.45 -4.66
N GLN A 33 11.98 -18.75 -4.92
CA GLN A 33 10.97 -19.59 -4.27
C GLN A 33 11.11 -19.56 -2.74
N GLN A 34 12.35 -19.54 -2.23
CA GLN A 34 12.64 -19.62 -0.79
C GLN A 34 12.21 -18.35 -0.02
N TYR A 35 12.20 -17.18 -0.66
CA TYR A 35 11.78 -15.92 -0.06
C TYR A 35 10.40 -15.42 -0.54
N ALA A 36 9.69 -16.23 -1.33
CA ALA A 36 8.33 -15.91 -1.80
C ALA A 36 7.36 -15.60 -0.64
N SER A 37 7.46 -16.33 0.47
CA SER A 37 6.63 -16.08 1.65
C SER A 37 6.92 -14.71 2.27
N ALA A 38 8.21 -14.38 2.46
CA ALA A 38 8.62 -13.09 3.02
C ALA A 38 8.15 -11.92 2.13
N VAL A 39 8.26 -12.06 0.80
CA VAL A 39 7.78 -11.03 -0.13
C VAL A 39 6.28 -10.78 0.04
N ARG A 40 5.47 -11.85 0.11
CA ARG A 40 4.01 -11.75 0.12
C ARG A 40 3.44 -11.30 1.45
N PHE A 41 4.04 -11.71 2.56
CA PHE A 41 3.52 -11.48 3.91
C PHE A 41 4.26 -10.42 4.72
N ILE A 42 5.44 -9.98 4.26
CA ILE A 42 6.24 -8.97 4.94
C ILE A 42 6.48 -7.78 4.02
N PHE A 43 7.19 -7.98 2.90
CA PHE A 43 7.66 -6.85 2.10
C PHE A 43 6.52 -6.10 1.40
N VAL A 44 5.60 -6.81 0.73
CA VAL A 44 4.45 -6.16 0.09
C VAL A 44 3.55 -5.45 1.12
N PRO A 45 3.16 -6.08 2.26
CA PRO A 45 2.44 -5.38 3.31
C PRO A 45 3.13 -4.12 3.83
N VAL A 46 4.46 -4.14 4.01
CA VAL A 46 5.22 -2.95 4.47
C VAL A 46 5.21 -1.83 3.42
N ILE A 47 5.31 -2.15 2.13
CA ILE A 47 5.20 -1.16 1.04
C ILE A 47 3.78 -0.60 0.96
N VAL A 48 2.77 -1.45 1.01
CA VAL A 48 1.35 -1.03 1.03
C VAL A 48 1.11 -0.10 2.22
N LEU A 49 1.54 -0.50 3.42
CA LEU A 49 1.40 0.32 4.62
C LEU A 49 2.06 1.69 4.46
N SER A 50 3.34 1.72 4.10
CA SER A 50 4.09 2.97 3.96
C SER A 50 3.54 3.87 2.86
N GLY A 51 3.16 3.31 1.71
CA GLY A 51 2.61 4.04 0.57
C GLY A 51 1.24 4.66 0.87
N PHE A 52 0.29 3.86 1.37
CA PHE A 52 -1.02 4.38 1.75
C PHE A 52 -0.93 5.35 2.92
N TRP A 53 0.00 5.15 3.87
CA TRP A 53 0.17 6.13 4.96
C TRP A 53 0.62 7.48 4.40
N MET A 54 1.58 7.49 3.49
CA MET A 54 2.08 8.72 2.89
C MET A 54 1.01 9.48 2.09
N TYR A 55 0.15 8.79 1.35
CA TYR A 55 -0.83 9.42 0.46
C TYR A 55 -2.22 9.64 1.05
N SER A 56 -2.69 8.68 1.86
CA SER A 56 -4.09 8.60 2.30
C SER A 56 -4.26 8.57 3.82
N GLY A 57 -3.16 8.53 4.57
CA GLY A 57 -3.16 8.50 6.04
C GLY A 57 -3.14 7.09 6.63
N ALA A 58 -2.92 7.03 7.95
CA ALA A 58 -2.66 5.77 8.66
C ALA A 58 -3.84 4.77 8.61
N VAL A 59 -5.07 5.27 8.63
CA VAL A 59 -6.27 4.41 8.61
C VAL A 59 -6.34 3.60 7.31
N PHE A 60 -6.22 4.29 6.16
CA PHE A 60 -6.20 3.62 4.86
C PHE A 60 -4.99 2.72 4.66
N ALA A 61 -3.87 3.04 5.32
CA ALA A 61 -2.70 2.16 5.33
C ALA A 61 -2.98 0.80 6.00
N VAL A 62 -3.59 0.83 7.19
CA VAL A 62 -3.94 -0.39 7.92
C VAL A 62 -5.01 -1.18 7.15
N LEU A 63 -6.01 -0.50 6.60
CA LEU A 63 -7.03 -1.13 5.75
C LEU A 63 -6.41 -1.75 4.50
N GLY A 64 -5.48 -1.07 3.83
CA GLY A 64 -4.76 -1.59 2.67
C GLY A 64 -4.04 -2.91 3.00
N VAL A 65 -3.34 -2.96 4.13
CA VAL A 65 -2.66 -4.19 4.58
C VAL A 65 -3.65 -5.30 4.91
N ALA A 66 -4.70 -5.00 5.67
CA ALA A 66 -5.71 -5.99 6.04
C ALA A 66 -6.40 -6.58 4.80
N VAL A 67 -6.76 -5.73 3.84
CA VAL A 67 -7.35 -6.12 2.57
C VAL A 67 -6.37 -6.92 1.72
N TRP A 68 -5.09 -6.53 1.67
CA TRP A 68 -4.05 -7.28 0.97
C TRP A 68 -3.95 -8.71 1.50
N LEU A 69 -3.79 -8.86 2.82
CA LEU A 69 -3.64 -10.17 3.45
C LEU A 69 -4.92 -11.00 3.31
N GLY A 70 -6.08 -10.42 3.55
CA GLY A 70 -7.37 -11.10 3.41
C GLY A 70 -7.64 -11.58 1.99
N ALA A 71 -7.49 -10.70 1.00
CA ALA A 71 -7.69 -11.05 -0.41
C ALA A 71 -6.66 -12.06 -0.91
N TYR A 72 -5.39 -11.92 -0.48
CA TYR A 72 -4.35 -12.88 -0.83
C TYR A 72 -4.65 -14.27 -0.25
N LEU A 73 -5.04 -14.35 1.03
CA LEU A 73 -5.32 -15.62 1.70
C LEU A 73 -6.57 -16.32 1.16
N LEU A 74 -7.61 -15.57 0.78
CA LEU A 74 -8.89 -16.12 0.32
C LEU A 74 -8.95 -16.36 -1.19
N SER A 75 -8.24 -15.57 -1.98
CA SER A 75 -8.45 -15.49 -3.44
C SER A 75 -7.15 -15.35 -4.25
N GLY A 76 -6.00 -15.34 -3.59
CA GLY A 76 -4.69 -15.29 -4.23
C GLY A 76 -4.25 -13.89 -4.67
N VAL A 77 -3.10 -13.84 -5.36
CA VAL A 77 -2.40 -12.59 -5.72
C VAL A 77 -3.24 -11.66 -6.61
N GLY A 78 -3.96 -12.22 -7.59
CA GLY A 78 -4.74 -11.41 -8.54
C GLY A 78 -5.81 -10.57 -7.83
N ALA A 79 -6.58 -11.21 -6.93
CA ALA A 79 -7.58 -10.52 -6.11
C ALA A 79 -6.93 -9.49 -5.18
N ALA A 80 -5.79 -9.82 -4.58
CA ALA A 80 -5.05 -8.90 -3.71
C ALA A 80 -4.64 -7.63 -4.46
N ILE A 81 -4.08 -7.74 -5.67
CA ILE A 81 -3.71 -6.57 -6.49
C ILE A 81 -4.94 -5.74 -6.85
N LEU A 82 -6.00 -6.38 -7.35
CA LEU A 82 -7.24 -5.69 -7.73
C LEU A 82 -7.88 -4.95 -6.54
N SER A 83 -7.83 -5.55 -5.36
CA SER A 83 -8.36 -4.94 -4.14
C SER A 83 -7.63 -3.65 -3.75
N GLN A 84 -6.31 -3.57 -3.92
CA GLN A 84 -5.54 -2.36 -3.63
C GLN A 84 -5.86 -1.24 -4.61
N VAL A 85 -5.98 -1.57 -5.90
CA VAL A 85 -6.36 -0.61 -6.95
C VAL A 85 -7.76 -0.07 -6.68
N ALA A 86 -8.72 -0.96 -6.39
CA ALA A 86 -10.09 -0.59 -6.06
C ALA A 86 -10.15 0.32 -4.82
N LEU A 87 -9.42 -0.02 -3.75
CA LEU A 87 -9.35 0.77 -2.53
C LEU A 87 -8.79 2.18 -2.81
N PHE A 88 -7.74 2.29 -3.62
CA PHE A 88 -7.14 3.57 -3.98
C PHE A 88 -8.09 4.44 -4.81
N ILE A 89 -8.78 3.85 -5.79
CA ILE A 89 -9.79 4.56 -6.60
C ILE A 89 -10.96 5.03 -5.72
N ALA A 90 -11.48 4.15 -4.85
CA ALA A 90 -12.56 4.50 -3.93
C ALA A 90 -12.17 5.67 -3.02
N TRP A 91 -10.95 5.67 -2.49
CA TRP A 91 -10.40 6.78 -1.72
C TRP A 91 -10.36 8.09 -2.53
N LYS A 92 -9.89 8.04 -3.78
CA LYS A 92 -9.86 9.21 -4.67
C LYS A 92 -11.26 9.75 -4.96
N ILE A 93 -12.21 8.89 -5.29
CA ILE A 93 -13.60 9.29 -5.57
C ILE A 93 -14.23 9.92 -4.33
N TRP A 94 -14.04 9.32 -3.16
CA TRP A 94 -14.56 9.86 -1.90
C TRP A 94 -14.04 11.28 -1.62
N LEU A 95 -12.74 11.53 -1.83
CA LEU A 95 -12.18 12.87 -1.69
C LEU A 95 -12.79 13.87 -2.67
N LEU A 96 -13.02 13.46 -3.92
CA LEU A 96 -13.66 14.33 -4.92
C LEU A 96 -15.10 14.69 -4.53
N ILE A 97 -15.87 13.73 -4.01
CA ILE A 97 -17.24 13.97 -3.54
C ILE A 97 -17.21 14.91 -2.33
N ARG A 98 -16.33 14.66 -1.35
CA ARG A 98 -16.19 15.51 -0.16
C ARG A 98 -15.84 16.96 -0.51
N ALA A 99 -14.97 17.16 -1.50
CA ALA A 99 -14.62 18.49 -1.98
C ALA A 99 -15.84 19.23 -2.59
N ARG A 100 -16.71 18.52 -3.32
CA ARG A 100 -17.94 19.10 -3.91
C ARG A 100 -18.99 19.49 -2.88
N HIS A 101 -19.03 18.83 -1.73
CA HIS A 101 -19.99 19.10 -0.65
C HIS A 101 -19.47 20.11 0.41
N SER A 102 -18.32 20.75 0.18
CA SER A 102 -17.81 21.78 1.11
C SER A 102 -18.57 23.10 0.91
N PRO A 103 -19.28 23.63 1.92
CA PRO A 103 -20.21 24.77 1.79
C PRO A 103 -19.55 26.15 1.58
N VAL A 104 -18.30 26.21 1.11
CA VAL A 104 -17.48 27.45 1.02
C VAL A 104 -17.81 28.31 -0.21
N GLN A 105 -18.78 27.92 -1.05
CA GLN A 105 -19.22 28.72 -2.22
C GLN A 105 -20.58 29.41 -2.06
N GLN A 106 -21.08 29.61 -0.83
CA GLN A 106 -22.28 30.41 -0.58
C GLN A 106 -22.00 31.68 0.23
N GLN A 107 -20.95 32.42 -0.12
CA GLN A 107 -20.70 33.76 0.41
C GLN A 107 -20.21 34.71 -0.68
#